data_AF-Q4J8T3-F1
#
_entry.id   AF-Q4J8T3-F1
#
_cell.length_a   1.000
_cell.length_b   1.000
_cell.length_c   1.000
_cell.angle_alpha   90.00
_cell.angle_beta   90.00
_cell.angle_gamma   90.00
#
_symmetry.space_group_name_H-M   'P 1'
#
loop_
_entity.id
_entity.type
_entity.pdbx_description
1 polymer ?
#
loop_
_entity_poly.entity_id
_entity_poly.type
_entity_poly.pdbx_seq_one_letter_code
_entity_poly.pdbx_strand_id
1 'polypeptide(L)' 'MTEVILILNKKGDILDFSPRNVDVRNILNDIKQEEIYDDGELIRVRGIVNK' A
#
# COMPACT_ATOMS: atom_id res chain seq x y z
N MET A 1 -10.86 -10.73 -1.21
CA MET A 1 -9.59 -10.20 -1.74
C MET A 1 -9.86 -8.80 -2.21
N THR A 2 -9.20 -7.83 -1.58
CA THR A 2 -9.30 -6.42 -1.96
C THR A 2 -7.94 -6.00 -2.49
N GLU A 3 -7.91 -5.46 -3.70
CA GLU A 3 -6.70 -4.83 -4.21
C GLU A 3 -6.49 -3.50 -3.50
N VAL A 4 -5.26 -3.27 -3.05
CA VAL A 4 -4.84 -2.06 -2.35
C VAL A 4 -3.67 -1.42 -3.08
N ILE A 5 -3.65 -0.10 -3.10
CA ILE A 5 -2.52 0.71 -3.53
C ILE A 5 -2.15 1.59 -2.35
N LEU A 6 -0.88 1.56 -1.92
CA LEU A 6 -0.30 2.49 -0.96
C LEU A 6 0.72 3.37 -1.66
N ILE A 7 0.74 4.64 -1.29
CA ILE A 7 1.75 5.60 -1.68
C ILE A 7 2.50 6.00 -0.41
N LEU A 8 3.81 5.77 -0.43
CA LEU A 8 4.73 6.03 0.66
C LEU A 8 5.77 7.06 0.19
N ASN A 9 6.26 7.88 1.10
CA ASN A 9 7.51 8.60 0.86
C ASN A 9 8.72 7.70 1.20
N LYS A 10 9.93 8.20 0.91
CA LYS A 10 11.20 7.50 1.21
C LYS A 10 11.49 7.26 2.69
N LYS A 11 10.79 7.94 3.58
CA LYS A 11 10.89 7.76 5.04
C LYS A 11 9.93 6.69 5.56
N GLY A 12 9.07 6.14 4.69
CA GLY A 12 8.05 5.17 5.05
C GLY A 12 6.73 5.79 5.53
N ASP A 13 6.56 7.12 5.44
CA ASP A 13 5.28 7.75 5.77
C ASP A 13 4.28 7.46 4.66
N ILE A 14 3.08 7.02 5.04
CA ILE A 14 1.96 6.83 4.12
C ILE A 14 1.40 8.19 3.73
N LEU A 15 1.45 8.50 2.44
CA LEU A 15 0.91 9.73 1.86
C LEU A 15 -0.52 9.55 1.39
N ASP A 16 -0.85 8.40 0.80
CA ASP A 16 -2.19 8.06 0.35
C ASP A 16 -2.37 6.55 0.24
N PHE A 17 -3.62 6.09 0.24
CA PHE A 17 -3.94 4.70 -0.04
C PHE A 17 -5.36 4.55 -0.61
N SER A 18 -5.56 3.47 -1.36
CA SER A 18 -6.84 3.12 -1.96
C SER A 18 -7.09 1.61 -1.86
N PRO A 19 -8.32 1.14 -1.60
CA PRO A 19 -9.50 1.96 -1.31
C PRO A 19 -9.52 2.47 0.15
N ARG A 20 -10.11 3.65 0.37
CA ARG A 20 -10.15 4.34 1.69
C ARG A 20 -11.01 3.66 2.75
N ASN A 21 -11.78 2.65 2.36
CA ASN A 21 -12.64 1.87 3.26
C ASN A 21 -11.92 0.67 3.90
N VAL A 22 -10.61 0.56 3.71
CA VAL A 22 -9.76 -0.47 4.32
C VAL A 22 -8.92 0.17 5.42
N ASP A 23 -8.79 -0.51 6.55
CA ASP A 23 -7.89 -0.06 7.62
C ASP A 23 -6.44 -0.24 7.17
N VAL A 24 -5.72 0.88 7.03
CA VAL A 24 -4.32 0.91 6.60
C VAL A 24 -3.39 0.07 7.47
N ARG A 25 -3.72 -0.13 8.76
CA ARG A 25 -2.94 -1.00 9.66
C ARG A 25 -3.06 -2.47 9.28
N ASN A 26 -4.23 -2.88 8.80
CA ASN A 26 -4.44 -4.23 8.29
C ASN A 26 -3.75 -4.39 6.94
N ILE A 27 -3.68 -3.32 6.14
CA ILE A 27 -2.97 -3.35 4.85
C ILE A 27 -1.51 -3.73 5.03
N LEU A 28 -0.78 -3.06 5.92
CA LEU A 28 0.66 -3.30 6.10
C LEU A 28 0.98 -4.72 6.61
N ASN A 29 0.07 -5.34 7.35
CA ASN A 29 0.27 -6.68 7.91
C ASN A 29 -0.23 -7.80 6.98
N ASP A 30 -1.28 -7.54 6.19
CA ASP A 30 -2.01 -8.56 5.44
C ASP A 30 -1.85 -8.46 3.92
N ILE A 31 -1.02 -7.52 3.42
CA ILE A 31 -0.75 -7.42 1.99
C ILE A 31 -0.03 -8.68 1.51
N LYS A 32 -0.66 -9.38 0.57
CA LYS A 32 -0.10 -10.54 -0.12
C LYS A 32 0.05 -10.20 -1.58
N GLN A 33 1.15 -10.67 -2.18
CA GLN A 33 1.54 -10.38 -3.56
C GLN A 33 1.72 -8.88 -3.78
N GLU A 34 2.94 -8.40 -3.58
CA GLU A 34 3.28 -6.98 -3.68
C GLU A 34 4.03 -6.69 -4.99
N GLU A 35 3.56 -5.67 -5.72
CA GLU A 35 4.32 -4.99 -6.76
C GLU A 35 4.79 -3.64 -6.19
N ILE A 36 6.10 -3.43 -6.15
CA ILE A 36 6.71 -2.21 -5.61
C ILE A 36 7.28 -1.40 -6.78
N TYR A 37 6.84 -0.15 -6.89
CA TYR A 37 7.35 0.83 -7.84
C TYR A 37 7.99 1.99 -7.09
N ASP A 38 9.22 2.33 -7.46
CA ASP A 38 9.96 3.45 -6.90
C ASP A 38 10.29 4.44 -8.02
N ASP A 39 9.74 5.66 -7.95
CA ASP A 39 9.96 6.72 -8.95
C ASP A 39 11.08 7.72 -8.56
N GLY A 40 11.80 7.44 -7.48
CA GLY A 40 12.88 8.29 -6.95
C GLY A 40 12.41 9.28 -5.88
N GLU A 41 11.14 9.67 -5.88
CA GLU A 41 10.55 10.54 -4.85
C GLU A 41 9.57 9.78 -3.95
N LEU A 42 8.79 8.88 -4.54
CA LEU A 42 7.72 8.13 -3.92
C LEU A 42 7.89 6.63 -4.16
N ILE A 43 7.33 5.85 -3.25
CA ILE A 43 7.21 4.41 -3.35
C ILE A 43 5.73 4.07 -3.45
N ARG A 44 5.34 3.36 -4.48
CA ARG A 44 3.98 2.85 -4.67
C ARG A 44 3.99 1.34 -4.49
N VAL A 45 3.14 0.87 -3.58
CA VAL A 45 2.98 -0.55 -3.31
C VAL A 45 1.58 -0.94 -3.74
N ARG A 46 1.47 -1.88 -4.66
CA ARG A 46 0.22 -2.50 -5.03
C ARG A 46 0.20 -3.91 -4.45
N GLY A 47 -0.89 -4.32 -3.85
CA GLY A 47 -1.04 -5.72 -3.45
C GLY A 47 -2.47 -6.10 -3.11
N ILE A 48 -2.65 -7.33 -2.62
CA ILE A 48 -3.96 -7.88 -2.32
C ILE A 48 -4.05 -8.15 -0.83
N VAL A 49 -5.01 -7.53 -0.16
CA VAL A 49 -5.34 -7.85 1.24
C VAL A 49 -6.48 -8.85 1.29
N ASN A 50 -6.33 -9.86 2.15
CA ASN A 50 -7.43 -10.73 2.51
C ASN A 50 -8.17 -10.09 3.68
N LYS A 51 -9.48 -9.91 3.53
CA LYS A 51 -10.36 -9.44 4.61
C LYS A 51 -10.43 -10.47 5.72
#